data_AF-A0AAU6AKD9-F1
#
_entry.id   AF-A0AAU6AKD9-F1
#
_cell.length_a   1.000
_cell.length_b   1.000
_cell.length_c   1.000
_cell.angle_alpha   90.00
_cell.angle_beta   90.00
_cell.angle_gamma   90.00
#
_symmetry.space_group_name_H-M   'P 1'
#
loop_
_entity.id
_entity.type
_entity.pdbx_description
1 polymer ?
#
loop_
_entity_poly.entity_id
_entity_poly.type
_entity_poly.pdbx_seq_one_letter_code
_entity_poly.pdbx_strand_id
1 'polypeptide(L)'
;MMRPSETLTESQDQRLLEVRLACSDITRACDLARAFADLVRHQRGYLLLEWIRQAEQDAPKPMKGFAGFLGQDLDAVTAGLTLPWSSGVVEGRVNRVNTLKRAMYGRASFELLRTRILTRP
;
A
#
# COMPACT_ATOMS: atom_id res chain seq x y z
N MET A 1 1.56 -2.22 -6.66
CA MET A 1 2.83 -1.47 -6.50
C MET A 1 2.82 -0.32 -7.52
N MET A 2 3.31 0.87 -7.16
CA MET A 2 3.37 2.01 -8.09
C MET A 2 4.24 1.64 -9.29
N ARG A 3 3.71 1.87 -10.50
CA ARG A 3 4.37 1.51 -11.75
C ARG A 3 5.68 2.33 -11.89
N PRO A 4 6.83 1.72 -12.23
CA PRO A 4 8.06 2.47 -12.49
C PRO A 4 7.83 3.51 -13.60
N SER A 5 8.35 4.72 -13.42
CA SER A 5 8.22 5.80 -14.42
C SER A 5 8.79 5.40 -15.78
N GLU A 6 9.80 4.54 -15.79
CA GLU A 6 10.47 4.01 -17.00
C GLU A 6 9.57 3.13 -17.89
N THR A 7 8.36 2.79 -17.43
CA THR A 7 7.42 1.92 -18.16
C THR A 7 6.20 2.68 -18.69
N LEU A 8 6.20 4.01 -18.60
CA LEU A 8 5.14 4.86 -19.13
C LEU A 8 5.34 5.06 -20.64
N THR A 9 4.24 5.03 -21.39
CA THR A 9 4.28 5.44 -22.81
C THR A 9 4.39 6.96 -22.90
N GLU A 10 4.94 7.47 -23.99
CA GLU A 10 5.09 8.92 -24.23
C GLU A 10 3.77 9.70 -24.05
N SER A 11 2.65 9.12 -24.49
CA SER A 11 1.30 9.68 -24.30
C SER A 11 0.85 9.74 -22.83
N GLN A 12 1.28 8.78 -22.00
CA GLN A 12 0.97 8.75 -20.57
C GLN A 12 1.83 9.75 -19.80
N ASP A 13 3.10 9.89 -20.17
CA ASP A 13 4.00 10.88 -19.60
C ASP A 13 3.54 12.30 -19.91
N GLN A 14 3.16 12.57 -21.16
CA GLN A 14 2.60 13.86 -21.56
C GLN A 14 1.35 14.20 -20.74
N ARG A 15 0.44 13.23 -20.58
CA ARG A 15 -0.80 13.44 -19.81
C ARG A 15 -0.53 13.64 -18.32
N LEU A 16 0.44 12.91 -17.75
CA LEU A 16 0.84 13.08 -16.36
C LEU A 16 1.44 14.48 -16.15
N LEU A 17 2.27 14.94 -17.08
CA LEU A 17 2.90 16.26 -17.03
C LEU A 17 1.85 17.39 -17.08
N GLU A 18 0.87 17.30 -17.97
CA GLU A 18 -0.27 18.23 -18.02
C GLU A 18 -1.00 18.34 -16.68
N VAL A 19 -1.35 17.20 -16.08
CA VAL A 19 -2.10 17.16 -14.80
C VAL A 19 -1.25 17.74 -13.66
N ARG A 20 0.06 17.47 -13.66
CA ARG A 20 0.98 18.00 -12.65
C ARG A 20 1.15 19.52 -12.75
N LEU A 21 1.21 20.06 -13.97
CA LEU A 21 1.24 21.51 -14.20
C LEU A 21 -0.08 22.19 -13.80
N ALA A 22 -1.21 21.50 -13.99
CA ALA A 22 -2.53 22.05 -13.68
C ALA A 22 -2.85 22.07 -12.16
N CYS A 23 -2.19 21.24 -11.34
CA CYS A 23 -2.52 21.13 -9.92
C CYS A 23 -1.30 20.83 -9.04
N SER A 24 -0.93 21.77 -8.18
CA SER A 24 0.16 21.63 -7.20
C SER A 24 -0.07 20.48 -6.22
N ASP A 25 -1.33 20.26 -5.81
CA ASP A 25 -1.69 19.19 -4.88
C ASP A 25 -1.42 17.80 -5.46
N ILE A 26 -1.77 17.59 -6.74
CA ILE A 26 -1.49 16.32 -7.43
C ILE A 26 0.02 16.14 -7.58
N THR A 27 0.74 17.20 -7.94
CA THR A 27 2.22 17.16 -8.02
C THR A 27 2.82 16.71 -6.70
N ARG A 28 2.41 17.33 -5.58
CA ARG A 28 2.91 17.00 -4.24
C ARG A 28 2.53 15.58 -3.82
N ALA A 29 1.30 15.15 -4.08
CA ALA A 29 0.85 13.79 -3.80
C ALA A 29 1.66 12.75 -4.57
N CYS A 30 1.96 12.99 -5.86
CA CYS A 30 2.78 12.11 -6.66
C CYS A 30 4.22 12.01 -6.14
N ASP A 31 4.83 13.12 -5.74
CA ASP A 31 6.19 13.13 -5.21
C ASP A 31 6.28 12.35 -3.89
N LEU A 32 5.34 12.57 -2.97
CA LEU A 32 5.29 11.83 -1.72
C LEU A 32 5.03 10.34 -1.94
N ALA A 33 4.14 9.99 -2.87
CA ALA A 33 3.85 8.59 -3.21
C ALA A 33 5.07 7.88 -3.81
N ARG A 34 5.83 8.55 -4.68
CA ARG A 34 7.09 7.99 -5.22
C ARG A 34 8.13 7.80 -4.12
N ALA A 35 8.35 8.83 -3.31
CA ALA A 35 9.29 8.76 -2.19
C ALA A 35 8.94 7.60 -1.23
N PHE A 36 7.67 7.43 -0.90
CA PHE A 36 7.21 6.30 -0.07
C PHE A 36 7.42 4.95 -0.75
N ALA A 37 7.09 4.85 -2.04
CA ALA A 37 7.31 3.62 -2.80
C ALA A 37 8.78 3.20 -2.83
N ASP A 38 9.70 4.16 -2.89
CA ASP A 38 11.14 3.90 -2.80
C ASP A 38 11.55 3.42 -1.40
N LEU A 39 10.98 3.98 -0.32
CA LEU A 39 11.19 3.45 1.04
C LEU A 39 10.79 1.98 1.15
N VAL A 40 9.62 1.63 0.61
CA VAL A 40 9.09 0.26 0.59
C VAL A 40 9.98 -0.66 -0.24
N ARG A 41 10.34 -0.23 -1.47
CA ARG A 41 11.12 -1.06 -2.41
C ARG A 41 12.53 -1.34 -1.89
N HIS A 42 13.14 -0.37 -1.23
CA HIS A 42 14.52 -0.46 -0.75
C HIS A 42 14.64 -0.79 0.74
N GLN A 43 13.54 -1.12 1.40
CA GLN A 43 13.48 -1.44 2.83
C GLN A 43 14.19 -0.40 3.71
N ARG A 44 13.87 0.88 3.49
CA ARG A 44 14.49 2.02 4.20
C ARG A 44 13.59 2.54 5.32
N GLY A 45 13.15 1.66 6.21
CA GLY A 45 12.27 2.05 7.33
C GLY A 45 12.84 3.16 8.23
N TYR A 46 14.16 3.27 8.34
CA TYR A 46 14.82 4.35 9.10
C TYR A 46 14.53 5.78 8.57
N LEU A 47 14.04 5.93 7.33
CA LEU A 47 13.64 7.22 6.76
C LEU A 47 12.13 7.50 6.90
N LEU A 48 11.35 6.56 7.45
CA LEU A 48 9.89 6.68 7.53
C LEU A 48 9.46 7.92 8.31
N LEU A 49 10.09 8.18 9.46
CA LEU A 49 9.73 9.32 10.31
C LEU A 49 9.93 10.66 9.59
N GLU A 50 11.02 10.78 8.82
CA GLU A 50 11.30 11.97 8.02
C GLU A 50 10.25 12.14 6.91
N TRP A 51 9.88 11.04 6.24
CA TRP A 51 8.83 11.06 5.23
C TRP A 51 7.46 11.48 5.81
N ILE A 52 7.10 10.98 7.00
CA ILE A 52 5.86 11.36 7.70
C ILE A 52 5.85 12.87 7.96
N ARG A 53 6.95 13.43 8.49
CA ARG A 53 7.07 14.88 8.75
C ARG A 53 6.88 15.70 7.48
N GLN A 54 7.47 15.28 6.37
CA GLN A 54 7.32 15.96 5.08
C GLN A 54 5.88 15.90 4.53
N ALA A 55 5.18 14.79 4.79
CA ALA A 55 3.78 14.64 4.40
C ALA A 55 2.86 15.51 5.27
N GLU A 56 3.10 15.62 6.58
CA GLU A 56 2.27 16.42 7.48
C GLU A 56 2.32 17.94 7.20
N GLN A 57 3.46 18.45 6.75
CA GLN A 57 3.66 19.87 6.46
C GLN A 57 2.81 20.33 5.28
N ASP A 58 3.07 19.79 4.08
CA ASP A 58 2.60 20.39 2.82
C ASP A 58 1.79 19.44 1.94
N ALA A 59 1.42 18.25 2.42
CA ALA A 59 0.67 17.33 1.58
C ALA A 59 -0.83 17.64 1.52
N PRO A 60 -1.54 17.20 0.46
CA PRO A 60 -2.99 17.23 0.43
C PRO A 60 -3.60 16.44 1.60
N LYS A 61 -4.81 16.83 2.05
CA LYS A 61 -5.49 16.25 3.22
C LYS A 61 -5.51 14.71 3.27
N PRO A 62 -5.79 13.97 2.17
CA PRO A 62 -5.74 12.52 2.20
C PRO A 62 -4.36 11.95 2.56
N MET A 63 -3.30 12.62 2.10
CA MET A 63 -1.93 12.18 2.31
C MET A 63 -1.46 12.49 3.74
N LYS A 64 -1.88 13.63 4.30
CA LYS A 64 -1.69 13.92 5.74
C LYS A 64 -2.37 12.88 6.63
N GLY A 65 -3.60 12.49 6.28
CA GLY A 65 -4.32 11.43 6.98
C GLY A 65 -3.57 10.10 6.93
N PHE A 66 -3.09 9.71 5.75
CA PHE A 66 -2.25 8.52 5.59
C PHE A 66 -0.97 8.58 6.45
N ALA A 67 -0.24 9.69 6.43
CA ALA A 67 0.94 9.88 7.28
C ALA A 67 0.63 9.75 8.78
N GLY A 68 -0.50 10.32 9.23
CA GLY A 68 -0.96 10.20 10.61
C GLY A 68 -1.26 8.75 11.02
N PHE A 69 -1.88 7.95 10.13
CA PHE A 69 -2.08 6.52 10.39
C PHE A 69 -0.77 5.74 10.49
N LEU A 70 0.21 6.05 9.62
CA LEU A 70 1.54 5.43 9.73
C LEU A 70 2.24 5.80 11.03
N GLY A 71 2.05 7.03 11.52
CA GLY A 71 2.61 7.49 12.79
C GLY A 71 2.03 6.77 14.01
N GLN A 72 0.76 6.35 13.96
CA GLN A 72 0.12 5.61 15.07
C GLN A 72 0.75 4.22 15.28
N ASP A 73 1.18 3.57 14.20
CA ASP A 73 1.79 2.24 14.20
C ASP A 73 3.28 2.29 13.81
N LEU A 74 3.98 3.38 14.16
CA LEU A 74 5.32 3.70 13.65
C LEU A 74 6.31 2.53 13.76
N ASP A 75 6.38 1.86 14.92
CA ASP A 75 7.31 0.74 15.14
C ASP A 75 7.00 -0.45 14.23
N ALA A 76 5.71 -0.80 14.10
CA ALA A 76 5.28 -1.90 13.26
C ALA A 76 5.51 -1.61 11.77
N VAL A 77 5.21 -0.40 11.31
CA VAL A 77 5.46 0.04 9.93
C VAL A 77 6.96 0.08 9.66
N THR A 78 7.76 0.63 10.58
CA THR A 78 9.22 0.67 10.45
C THR A 78 9.81 -0.73 10.33
N ALA A 79 9.36 -1.68 11.16
CA ALA A 79 9.76 -3.07 11.07
C ALA A 79 9.35 -3.70 9.72
N GLY A 80 8.12 -3.45 9.26
CA GLY A 80 7.65 -3.92 7.95
C GLY A 80 8.41 -3.32 6.76
N LEU A 81 8.99 -2.13 6.92
CA LEU A 81 9.84 -1.47 5.94
C LEU A 81 11.33 -1.76 6.12
N THR A 82 11.75 -2.61 7.06
CA THR A 82 13.18 -2.86 7.35
C THR A 82 13.53 -4.33 7.35
N LEU A 83 12.61 -5.17 7.84
CA LEU A 83 12.84 -6.61 7.94
C LEU A 83 12.57 -7.30 6.59
N PRO A 84 13.23 -8.43 6.31
CA PRO A 84 13.00 -9.20 5.09
C PRO A 84 11.67 -9.97 5.12
N TRP A 85 10.95 -9.95 6.25
CA TRP A 85 9.71 -10.69 6.45
C TRP A 85 8.53 -9.94 5.84
N SER A 86 7.62 -10.67 5.20
CA SER A 86 6.36 -10.11 4.69
C SER A 86 5.15 -10.90 5.18
N SER A 87 4.02 -10.21 5.33
CA SER A 87 2.71 -10.82 5.63
C SER A 87 2.10 -11.55 4.43
N GLY A 88 2.75 -11.56 3.26
CA GLY A 88 2.16 -12.01 2.00
C GLY A 88 1.59 -13.44 2.01
N VAL A 89 2.29 -14.39 2.65
CA VAL A 89 1.78 -15.77 2.79
C VAL A 89 0.54 -15.82 3.68
N VAL A 90 0.55 -15.07 4.78
CA VAL A 90 -0.58 -14.98 5.72
C VAL A 90 -1.78 -14.32 5.04
N GLU A 91 -1.56 -13.20 4.37
CA GLU A 91 -2.58 -12.49 3.59
C GLU A 91 -3.14 -13.36 2.46
N GLY A 92 -2.30 -14.13 1.77
CA GLY A 92 -2.74 -15.09 0.75
C GLY A 92 -3.69 -16.15 1.31
N ARG A 93 -3.37 -16.69 2.50
CA ARG A 93 -4.25 -17.64 3.21
C ARG A 93 -5.56 -16.96 3.62
N VAL A 94 -5.51 -15.76 4.19
CA VAL A 94 -6.70 -14.97 4.55
C VAL A 94 -7.57 -14.69 3.33
N ASN A 95 -6.97 -14.32 2.19
CA ASN A 95 -7.67 -14.05 0.95
C ASN A 95 -8.35 -15.31 0.38
N ARG A 96 -7.69 -16.49 0.47
CA ARG A 96 -8.32 -17.78 0.11
C ARG A 96 -9.55 -18.04 0.96
N VAL A 97 -9.47 -17.84 2.28
CA VAL A 97 -10.61 -18.00 3.18
C VAL A 97 -11.73 -17.03 2.83
N ASN A 98 -11.41 -15.75 2.61
CA ASN A 98 -12.40 -14.73 2.27
C ASN A 98 -13.07 -15.00 0.91
N THR A 99 -12.31 -15.49 -0.07
CA THR A 99 -12.86 -15.92 -1.37
C THR A 99 -13.85 -17.07 -1.20
N LEU A 100 -13.51 -18.06 -0.38
CA LEU A 100 -14.41 -19.18 -0.08
C LEU A 100 -15.69 -18.69 0.62
N LYS A 101 -15.59 -17.81 1.61
CA LYS A 101 -16.74 -17.17 2.27
C LYS A 101 -17.65 -16.44 1.28
N ARG A 102 -17.06 -15.67 0.34
CA ARG A 102 -17.80 -14.93 -0.70
C ARG A 102 -18.50 -15.85 -1.68
N ALA A 103 -17.84 -16.92 -2.13
CA ALA A 103 -18.44 -17.95 -2.99
C ALA A 103 -19.62 -18.69 -2.31
N MET A 104 -19.71 -18.61 -0.99
CA MET A 104 -20.78 -19.19 -0.19
C MET A 104 -21.82 -18.15 0.26
N TYR A 105 -21.81 -16.95 -0.32
CA TYR A 105 -22.71 -15.83 0.01
C TYR A 105 -22.70 -15.48 1.51
N GLY A 106 -21.53 -15.59 2.15
CA GLY A 106 -21.38 -15.34 3.59
C GLY A 106 -21.87 -16.47 4.50
N ARG A 107 -22.48 -17.54 3.95
CA ARG A 107 -22.98 -18.70 4.72
C ARG A 107 -21.89 -19.74 4.95
N ALA A 108 -20.85 -19.35 5.66
CA ALA A 108 -19.68 -20.20 5.90
C ALA A 108 -19.31 -20.19 7.39
N SER A 109 -20.02 -21.03 8.17
CA SER A 109 -19.67 -21.30 9.58
C SER A 109 -18.26 -21.88 9.67
N PHE A 110 -17.69 -21.87 10.87
CA PHE A 110 -16.35 -22.43 11.10
C PHE A 110 -16.23 -23.88 10.60
N GLU A 111 -17.20 -24.73 10.93
CA GLU A 111 -17.24 -26.14 10.48
C GLU A 111 -17.24 -26.28 8.95
N LEU A 112 -18.05 -25.46 8.26
CA LEU A 112 -18.14 -25.46 6.80
C LEU A 112 -16.84 -24.99 6.14
N LEU A 113 -16.21 -23.95 6.70
CA LEU A 113 -14.91 -23.46 6.24
C LEU A 113 -13.82 -24.50 6.46
N ARG A 114 -13.76 -25.08 7.67
CA ARG A 114 -12.80 -26.12 8.03
C ARG A 114 -12.89 -27.29 7.05
N THR A 115 -14.09 -27.76 6.77
CA THR A 115 -14.34 -28.83 5.79
C THR A 115 -13.82 -28.43 4.41
N ARG A 116 -14.30 -27.33 3.84
CA ARG A 116 -13.90 -26.85 2.49
C ARG A 116 -12.41 -26.55 2.33
N ILE A 117 -11.72 -26.18 3.40
CA ILE A 117 -10.27 -25.88 3.39
C ILE A 117 -9.45 -27.16 3.50
N LEU A 118 -9.81 -28.07 4.40
CA LEU A 118 -9.04 -29.28 4.71
C LEU A 118 -9.34 -30.46 3.76
N THR A 119 -10.51 -30.51 3.12
CA THR A 119 -10.91 -31.62 2.24
C THR A 119 -10.74 -31.34 0.76
N ARG A 120 -10.15 -30.20 0.36
CA ARG A 120 -9.73 -29.95 -1.02
C ARG A 120 -8.36 -30.61 -1.25
N PRO A 121 -8.15 -31.41 -2.30
CA PRO A 121 -6.81 -31.80 -2.73
C PRO A 121 -5.98 -30.58 -3.14
#